data_AF-A0A7V3EK32-F1
#
_entry.id   AF-A0A7V3EK32-F1
#
_cell.length_a   1.000
_cell.length_b   1.000
_cell.length_c   1.000
_cell.angle_alpha   90.00
_cell.angle_beta   90.00
_cell.angle_gamma   90.00
#
_symmetry.space_group_name_H-M   'P 1'
#
loop_
_entity.id
_entity.type
_entity.pdbx_description
1 polymer ?
#
loop_
_entity_poly.entity_id
_entity_poly.type
_entity_poly.pdbx_seq_one_letter_code
_entity_poly.pdbx_strand_id
1 'polypeptide(L)'
;MGTALNAHLLLAAGSFLEPQAQVLLYTVIVFLAMLGILWKFAWGPLMKALEEREQRIARKIADAEKANQEALAKLAEYEAKIAHAKEEAAEIIAEGKRDVEKVRDEIVKQAQEESARTLERAKREIVMAKEAAVHELREQMVVLTAELATKVIQREVKADDHRRFIGEAIAALEKGNKSA
;
A
#
# COMPACT_ATOMS: atom_id res chain seq x y z
N MET A 1 32.39 -76.72 -99.91
CA MET A 1 31.54 -75.87 -100.79
C MET A 1 30.80 -74.90 -99.90
N GLY A 2 30.91 -73.58 -99.97
CA GLY A 2 31.70 -72.65 -100.78
C GLY A 2 31.55 -71.29 -100.08
N THR A 3 32.65 -70.61 -99.78
CA THR A 3 33.11 -69.43 -100.53
C THR A 3 32.04 -68.36 -100.72
N ALA A 4 31.97 -67.41 -99.79
CA ALA A 4 31.97 -65.97 -100.09
C ALA A 4 32.19 -65.22 -98.76
N LEU A 5 33.40 -64.77 -98.48
CA LEU A 5 34.01 -63.54 -99.00
C LEU A 5 33.82 -62.41 -97.99
N ASN A 6 34.90 -62.15 -97.26
CA ASN A 6 35.19 -60.87 -96.62
C ASN A 6 34.90 -59.72 -97.60
N ALA A 7 33.83 -58.96 -97.37
CA ALA A 7 33.58 -57.71 -98.07
C ALA A 7 32.75 -56.69 -97.28
N HIS A 8 32.54 -56.86 -95.97
CA HIS A 8 31.87 -55.86 -95.13
C HIS A 8 32.83 -55.01 -94.27
N LEU A 9 34.15 -55.17 -94.45
CA LEU A 9 35.18 -54.42 -93.72
C LEU A 9 35.77 -53.23 -94.51
N LEU A 10 35.14 -52.80 -95.61
CA LEU A 10 35.67 -51.73 -96.48
C LEU A 10 34.72 -50.54 -96.69
N LEU A 11 33.70 -50.40 -95.84
CA LEU A 11 32.77 -49.26 -95.87
C LEU A 11 32.70 -48.51 -94.52
N ALA A 12 33.78 -48.56 -93.73
CA ALA A 12 33.92 -47.82 -92.47
C ALA A 12 34.46 -46.39 -92.66
N ALA A 13 34.58 -45.90 -93.90
CA ALA A 13 35.12 -44.56 -94.20
C ALA A 13 34.06 -43.56 -94.73
N GLY A 14 32.79 -43.94 -94.85
CA GLY A 14 31.73 -43.10 -95.46
C GLY A 14 30.47 -42.85 -94.61
N SER A 15 30.38 -43.40 -93.38
CA SER A 15 29.16 -43.40 -92.56
C SER A 15 28.87 -42.10 -91.79
N PHE A 16 29.61 -41.02 -92.04
CA PHE A 16 29.33 -39.69 -91.48
C PHE A 16 28.21 -38.92 -92.24
N LEU A 17 27.82 -39.39 -93.43
CA LEU A 17 26.81 -38.75 -94.29
C LEU A 17 25.39 -39.35 -94.21
N GLU A 18 25.12 -40.29 -93.30
CA GLU A 18 23.75 -40.73 -93.02
C GLU A 18 23.00 -39.66 -92.19
N PRO A 19 21.79 -39.23 -92.59
CA PRO A 19 21.05 -38.15 -91.92
C PRO A 19 20.79 -38.39 -90.42
N GLN A 20 20.81 -39.65 -89.96
CA GLN A 20 20.64 -40.01 -88.55
C GLN A 20 21.82 -39.66 -87.63
N ALA A 21 23.07 -39.66 -88.14
CA ALA A 21 24.25 -39.33 -87.33
C ALA A 21 24.37 -37.81 -87.10
N GLN A 22 23.98 -37.01 -88.09
CA GLN A 22 23.96 -35.54 -88.00
C GLN A 22 22.92 -35.05 -86.98
N VAL A 23 21.72 -35.63 -87.00
CA VAL A 23 20.67 -35.32 -86.02
C VAL A 23 21.15 -35.60 -84.60
N LEU A 24 21.77 -36.76 -84.36
CA LEU A 24 22.31 -37.12 -83.05
C LEU A 24 23.35 -36.09 -82.55
N LEU A 25 24.28 -35.66 -83.42
CA LEU A 25 25.30 -34.67 -83.06
C LEU A 25 24.67 -33.32 -82.69
N TYR A 26 23.73 -32.82 -83.48
CA TYR A 26 23.02 -31.57 -83.17
C TYR A 26 22.17 -31.69 -81.90
N THR A 27 21.50 -32.81 -81.68
CA THR A 27 20.75 -33.06 -80.43
C THR A 27 21.67 -33.04 -79.22
N VAL A 28 22.84 -33.67 -79.29
CA VAL A 28 23.83 -33.64 -78.19
C VAL A 28 24.36 -32.23 -77.95
N ILE A 29 24.68 -31.47 -79.01
CA ILE A 29 25.14 -30.08 -78.88
C ILE A 29 24.07 -29.20 -78.22
N VAL A 30 22.82 -29.29 -78.66
CA VAL A 30 21.70 -28.53 -78.07
C VAL A 30 21.42 -28.97 -76.64
N PHE A 31 21.49 -30.27 -76.35
CA PHE A 31 21.33 -30.80 -74.99
C PHE A 31 22.43 -30.28 -74.05
N LEU A 32 23.69 -30.29 -74.48
CA LEU A 32 24.81 -29.75 -73.71
C LEU A 32 24.72 -28.23 -73.53
N ALA A 33 24.33 -27.49 -74.58
CA ALA A 33 24.10 -26.06 -74.49
C ALA A 33 22.98 -25.74 -73.48
N MET A 34 21.86 -26.48 -73.55
CA MET A 34 20.75 -26.33 -72.60
C MET A 34 21.15 -26.71 -71.17
N LEU A 35 21.92 -27.78 -71.00
CA LEU A 35 22.43 -28.21 -69.69
C LEU A 35 23.41 -27.19 -69.11
N GLY A 36 24.27 -26.57 -69.93
CA GLY A 36 25.14 -25.48 -69.52
C GLY A 36 24.37 -24.24 -69.06
N ILE A 37 23.32 -23.86 -69.78
CA ILE A 37 22.41 -22.77 -69.39
C ILE A 37 21.72 -23.12 -68.07
N LEU A 38 21.13 -24.31 -67.95
CA LEU A 38 20.43 -24.72 -66.73
C LEU A 38 21.38 -24.78 -65.53
N TRP A 39 22.60 -25.28 -65.72
CA TRP A 39 23.59 -25.34 -64.64
C TRP A 39 24.00 -23.94 -64.17
N LYS A 40 24.23 -23.00 -65.11
CA LYS A 40 24.55 -21.61 -64.78
C LYS A 40 23.38 -20.88 -64.09
N PHE A 41 22.14 -21.11 -64.54
CA PHE A 41 20.97 -20.35 -64.09
C PHE A 41 20.22 -20.97 -62.91
N ALA A 42 20.17 -22.30 -62.77
CA ALA A 42 19.38 -22.98 -61.71
C ALA A 42 20.17 -23.22 -60.41
N TRP A 43 21.50 -23.42 -60.50
CA TRP A 43 22.30 -23.77 -59.32
C TRP A 43 22.36 -22.63 -58.29
N GLY A 44 22.46 -21.38 -58.77
CA GLY A 44 22.47 -20.19 -57.91
C GLY A 44 21.19 -20.02 -57.09
N PRO A 45 20.00 -19.92 -57.72
CA PRO A 45 18.72 -19.82 -57.02
C PRO A 45 18.45 -21.00 -56.08
N LEU A 46 18.82 -22.23 -56.46
CA LEU A 46 18.60 -23.41 -55.64
C LEU A 46 19.41 -23.37 -54.34
N MET A 47 20.71 -23.05 -54.43
CA MET A 47 21.56 -22.92 -53.24
C MET A 47 21.13 -21.75 -52.36
N LYS A 48 20.78 -20.61 -52.95
CA LYS A 48 20.25 -19.46 -52.19
C LYS A 48 18.97 -19.81 -51.43
N ALA A 49 18.03 -20.53 -52.06
CA ALA A 49 16.80 -20.95 -51.40
C ALA A 49 17.06 -21.92 -50.23
N LEU A 50 18.07 -22.78 -50.34
CA LEU A 50 18.47 -23.68 -49.26
C LEU A 50 19.14 -22.93 -48.11
N GLU A 51 20.08 -22.05 -48.43
CA GLU A 51 20.79 -21.22 -47.44
C GLU A 51 19.82 -20.28 -46.71
N GLU A 52 18.87 -19.66 -47.42
CA GLU A 52 17.81 -18.88 -46.79
C GLU A 52 16.93 -19.71 -45.84
N ARG A 53 16.61 -20.97 -46.21
CA ARG A 53 15.85 -21.87 -45.33
C ARG A 53 16.64 -22.19 -44.08
N GLU A 54 17.91 -22.52 -44.22
CA GLU A 54 18.82 -22.81 -43.11
C GLU A 54 18.94 -21.60 -42.18
N GLN A 55 19.25 -20.41 -42.72
CA GLN A 55 19.35 -19.19 -41.95
C GLN A 55 18.02 -18.82 -41.26
N ARG A 56 16.87 -18.99 -41.93
CA ARG A 56 15.57 -18.74 -41.30
C ARG A 56 15.31 -19.70 -40.13
N ILE A 57 15.65 -20.97 -40.26
CA ILE A 57 15.46 -21.97 -39.19
C ILE A 57 16.40 -21.65 -38.03
N ALA A 58 17.68 -21.40 -38.31
CA ALA A 58 18.67 -21.04 -37.29
C ALA A 58 18.26 -19.77 -36.52
N ARG A 59 17.81 -18.72 -37.22
CA ARG A 59 17.29 -17.50 -36.60
C ARG A 59 16.07 -17.77 -35.73
N LYS A 60 15.09 -18.54 -36.23
CA LYS A 60 13.89 -18.88 -35.43
C LYS A 60 14.23 -19.65 -34.15
N ILE A 61 15.20 -20.56 -34.21
CA ILE A 61 15.65 -21.31 -33.02
C ILE A 61 16.35 -20.36 -32.05
N ALA A 62 17.26 -19.53 -32.53
CA ALA A 62 17.98 -18.56 -31.70
C ALA A 62 17.01 -17.54 -31.05
N ASP A 63 16.03 -17.05 -31.80
CA ASP A 63 15.01 -16.13 -31.30
C ASP A 63 14.11 -16.81 -30.26
N ALA A 64 13.74 -18.08 -30.48
CA ALA A 64 12.95 -18.85 -29.52
C ALA A 64 13.73 -19.12 -28.22
N GLU A 65 15.01 -19.46 -28.32
CA GLU A 65 15.87 -19.66 -27.15
C GLU A 65 16.07 -18.37 -26.38
N LYS A 66 16.33 -17.25 -27.08
CA LYS A 66 16.44 -15.92 -26.48
C LYS A 66 15.13 -15.52 -25.77
N ALA A 67 13.98 -15.70 -26.43
CA ALA A 67 12.69 -15.40 -25.84
C ALA A 67 12.40 -16.25 -24.59
N ASN A 68 12.82 -17.52 -24.59
CA ASN A 68 12.70 -18.39 -23.43
C ASN A 68 13.60 -17.91 -22.27
N GLN A 69 14.86 -17.59 -22.54
CA GLN A 69 15.78 -17.04 -21.54
C GLN A 69 15.26 -15.72 -20.95
N GLU A 70 14.77 -14.81 -21.79
CA GLU A 70 14.15 -13.55 -21.33
C GLU A 70 12.89 -13.79 -20.49
N ALA A 71 12.05 -14.76 -20.87
CA ALA A 71 10.86 -15.13 -20.10
C ALA A 71 11.22 -15.69 -18.72
N LEU A 72 12.21 -16.57 -18.63
CA LEU A 72 12.72 -17.12 -17.38
C LEU A 72 13.33 -16.03 -16.48
N ALA A 73 14.12 -15.12 -17.07
CA ALA A 73 14.69 -14.00 -16.33
C ALA A 73 13.59 -13.08 -15.75
N LYS A 74 12.59 -12.73 -16.56
CA LYS A 74 11.44 -11.93 -16.10
C LYS A 74 10.62 -12.66 -15.03
N LEU A 75 10.42 -13.97 -15.17
CA LEU A 75 9.70 -14.76 -14.18
C LEU A 75 10.43 -14.72 -12.83
N ALA A 76 11.74 -14.94 -12.81
CA ALA A 76 12.55 -14.85 -11.61
C ALA A 76 12.52 -13.43 -10.99
N GLU A 77 12.55 -12.39 -11.81
CA GLU A 77 12.41 -11.00 -11.35
C GLU A 77 11.04 -10.74 -10.70
N TYR A 78 9.95 -11.25 -11.32
CA TYR A 78 8.61 -11.14 -10.76
C TYR A 78 8.45 -11.92 -9.45
N GLU A 79 8.99 -13.14 -9.37
CA GLU A 79 8.99 -13.92 -8.14
C GLU A 79 9.73 -13.21 -7.01
N ALA A 80 10.90 -12.62 -7.31
CA ALA A 80 11.66 -11.82 -6.36
C ALA A 80 10.87 -10.57 -5.92
N LYS A 81 10.24 -9.86 -6.85
CA LYS A 81 9.38 -8.70 -6.54
C LYS A 81 8.20 -9.07 -5.65
N ILE A 82 7.55 -10.20 -5.91
CA ILE A 82 6.43 -10.68 -5.09
C ILE A 82 6.91 -11.08 -3.70
N ALA A 83 8.08 -11.72 -3.58
CA ALA A 83 8.67 -12.05 -2.30
C ALA A 83 8.98 -10.78 -1.48
N HIS A 84 9.62 -9.79 -2.11
CA HIS A 84 9.92 -8.50 -1.49
C HIS A 84 8.65 -7.76 -1.05
N ALA A 85 7.64 -7.68 -1.91
CA ALA A 85 6.37 -7.03 -1.58
C ALA A 85 5.65 -7.72 -0.40
N LYS A 86 5.78 -9.04 -0.26
CA LYS A 86 5.23 -9.77 0.89
C LYS A 86 5.99 -9.46 2.18
N GLU A 87 7.31 -9.34 2.10
CA GLU A 87 8.16 -8.96 3.23
C GLU A 87 7.84 -7.53 3.70
N GLU A 88 7.81 -6.56 2.78
CA GLU A 88 7.40 -5.18 3.07
C GLU A 88 5.99 -5.11 3.67
N ALA A 89 5.02 -5.86 3.11
CA ALA A 89 3.68 -5.90 3.67
C ALA A 89 3.66 -6.47 5.10
N ALA A 90 4.46 -7.50 5.38
CA ALA A 90 4.58 -8.06 6.71
C ALA A 90 5.22 -7.08 7.70
N GLU A 91 6.24 -6.32 7.25
CA GLU A 91 6.88 -5.27 8.03
C GLU A 91 5.91 -4.13 8.36
N ILE A 92 5.16 -3.62 7.38
CA ILE A 92 4.14 -2.58 7.57
C ILE A 92 3.09 -3.04 8.59
N ILE A 93 2.63 -4.29 8.51
CA ILE A 93 1.67 -4.83 9.47
C ILE A 93 2.28 -4.94 10.87
N ALA A 94 3.54 -5.35 10.97
CA ALA A 94 4.23 -5.46 12.25
C ALA A 94 4.47 -4.08 12.90
N GLU A 95 4.89 -3.09 12.11
CA GLU A 95 5.04 -1.70 12.55
C GLU A 95 3.70 -1.11 12.98
N GLY A 96 2.67 -1.25 12.15
CA GLY A 96 1.32 -0.77 12.47
C GLY A 96 0.77 -1.38 13.77
N LYS A 97 1.03 -2.66 14.05
CA LYS A 97 0.65 -3.27 15.34
C LYS A 97 1.38 -2.65 16.53
N ARG A 98 2.69 -2.41 16.42
CA ARG A 98 3.48 -1.78 17.48
C ARG A 98 3.00 -0.35 17.76
N ASP A 99 2.66 0.39 16.71
CA ASP A 99 2.18 1.76 16.86
C ASP A 99 0.78 1.81 17.44
N VAL A 100 -0.11 0.89 17.05
CA VAL A 100 -1.42 0.74 17.71
C VAL A 100 -1.27 0.44 19.20
N GLU A 101 -0.35 -0.44 19.59
CA GLU A 101 -0.09 -0.72 21.01
C GLU A 101 0.40 0.53 21.76
N LYS A 102 1.36 1.27 21.20
CA LYS A 102 1.83 2.54 21.80
C LYS A 102 0.71 3.56 21.94
N VAL A 103 -0.06 3.78 20.88
CA VAL A 103 -1.18 4.74 20.88
C VAL A 103 -2.24 4.32 21.88
N ARG A 104 -2.55 3.02 21.97
CA ARG A 104 -3.47 2.49 22.97
C ARG A 104 -3.00 2.80 24.39
N ASP A 105 -1.73 2.51 24.69
CA ASP A 105 -1.16 2.76 26.01
C ASP A 105 -1.14 4.25 26.35
N GLU A 106 -0.84 5.10 25.37
CA GLU A 106 -0.89 6.55 25.52
C GLU A 106 -2.32 7.05 25.80
N ILE A 107 -3.32 6.59 25.04
CA ILE A 107 -4.73 6.94 25.26
C ILE A 107 -5.18 6.50 26.66
N VAL A 108 -4.85 5.28 27.08
CA VAL A 108 -5.21 4.76 28.42
C VAL A 108 -4.56 5.62 29.50
N LYS A 109 -3.28 5.98 29.35
CA LYS A 109 -2.57 6.84 30.30
C LYS A 109 -3.20 8.23 30.37
N GLN A 110 -3.46 8.87 29.22
CA GLN A 110 -4.10 10.18 29.16
C GLN A 110 -5.50 10.16 29.81
N ALA A 111 -6.30 9.13 29.54
CA ALA A 111 -7.62 8.96 30.13
C ALA A 111 -7.56 8.78 31.66
N GLN A 112 -6.58 8.02 32.17
CA GLN A 112 -6.36 7.89 33.62
C GLN A 112 -5.95 9.22 34.26
N GLU A 113 -5.04 9.96 33.64
CA GLU A 113 -4.64 11.29 34.12
C GLU A 113 -5.80 12.28 34.12
N GLU A 114 -6.61 12.30 33.05
CA GLU A 114 -7.79 13.17 32.97
C GLU A 114 -8.86 12.78 33.98
N SER A 115 -9.09 11.49 34.18
CA SER A 115 -9.99 10.98 35.22
C SER A 115 -9.53 11.41 36.61
N ALA A 116 -8.24 11.28 36.91
CA ALA A 116 -7.66 11.73 38.18
C ALA A 116 -7.82 13.24 38.38
N ARG A 117 -7.53 14.05 37.35
CA ARG A 117 -7.73 15.52 37.38
C ARG A 117 -9.19 15.89 37.63
N THR A 118 -10.12 15.19 36.98
CA THR A 118 -11.57 15.41 37.13
C THR A 118 -12.02 15.05 38.55
N LEU A 119 -11.57 13.91 39.08
CA LEU A 119 -11.87 13.49 40.44
C LEU A 119 -11.35 14.50 41.48
N GLU A 120 -10.14 15.00 41.29
CA GLU A 120 -9.54 15.98 42.18
C GLU A 120 -10.30 17.32 42.15
N ARG A 121 -10.70 17.77 40.95
CA ARG A 121 -11.55 18.95 40.78
C ARG A 121 -12.91 18.77 41.46
N ALA A 122 -13.57 17.63 41.24
CA ALA A 122 -14.86 17.32 41.89
C ALA A 122 -14.73 17.28 43.41
N LYS A 123 -13.63 16.72 43.96
CA LYS A 123 -13.36 16.76 45.40
C LYS A 123 -13.23 18.20 45.93
N ARG A 124 -12.50 19.07 45.21
CA ARG A 124 -12.39 20.49 45.57
C ARG A 124 -13.74 21.20 45.54
N GLU A 125 -14.53 20.98 44.49
CA GLU A 125 -15.87 21.54 44.36
C GLU A 125 -16.79 21.07 45.50
N ILE A 126 -16.74 19.80 45.90
CA ILE A 126 -17.49 19.27 47.05
C ILE A 126 -17.08 19.95 48.36
N VAL A 127 -15.78 20.17 48.58
CA VAL A 127 -15.29 20.84 49.80
C VAL A 127 -15.80 22.28 49.85
N MET A 128 -15.68 23.03 48.75
CA MET A 128 -16.19 24.40 48.67
C MET A 128 -17.72 24.46 48.85
N ALA A 129 -18.47 23.55 48.23
CA ALA A 129 -19.92 23.48 48.39
C ALA A 129 -20.33 23.15 49.84
N LYS A 130 -19.58 22.27 50.51
CA LYS A 130 -19.80 21.95 51.93
C LYS A 130 -19.55 23.17 52.81
N GLU A 131 -18.47 23.91 52.59
CA GLU A 131 -18.16 25.12 53.35
C GLU A 131 -19.23 26.20 53.15
N ALA A 132 -19.69 26.40 51.92
CA ALA A 132 -20.78 27.30 51.59
C ALA A 132 -22.09 26.89 52.31
N ALA A 133 -22.46 25.61 52.26
CA ALA A 133 -23.65 25.10 52.94
C ALA A 133 -23.59 25.26 54.47
N VAL A 134 -22.41 25.06 55.07
CA VAL A 134 -22.21 25.30 56.51
C VAL A 134 -22.33 26.78 56.86
N HIS A 135 -21.81 27.66 56.00
CA HIS A 135 -21.96 29.10 56.17
C HIS A 135 -23.43 29.54 56.12
N GLU A 136 -24.17 29.08 55.11
CA GLU A 136 -25.59 29.36 54.96
C GLU A 136 -26.41 28.84 56.16
N LEU A 137 -26.11 27.62 56.65
CA LEU A 137 -26.76 27.08 57.84
C LEU A 137 -26.50 27.93 59.09
N ARG A 138 -25.28 28.49 59.24
CA ARG A 138 -24.96 29.39 60.35
C ARG A 138 -25.75 30.68 60.27
N GLU A 139 -25.87 31.28 59.09
CA GLU A 139 -26.69 32.49 58.89
C GLU A 139 -28.15 32.23 59.24
N GLN A 140 -28.73 31.13 58.77
CA GLN A 140 -30.11 30.75 59.09
C GLN A 140 -30.29 30.49 60.60
N MET A 141 -29.32 29.86 61.26
CA MET A 141 -29.35 29.65 62.72
C MET A 141 -29.28 30.96 63.51
N VAL A 142 -28.51 31.95 63.06
CA VAL A 142 -28.45 33.28 63.70
C VAL A 142 -29.81 33.97 63.63
N VAL A 143 -30.46 33.95 62.46
CA VAL A 143 -31.81 34.52 62.28
C VAL A 143 -32.81 33.82 63.18
N LEU A 144 -32.87 32.49 63.17
CA LEU A 144 -33.80 31.71 63.98
C LEU A 144 -33.57 31.91 65.49
N THR A 145 -32.31 32.02 65.92
CA THR A 145 -31.97 32.24 67.33
C THR A 145 -32.37 33.65 67.78
N ALA A 146 -32.19 34.67 66.93
CA ALA A 146 -32.65 36.03 67.22
C ALA A 146 -34.19 36.11 67.33
N GLU A 147 -34.91 35.42 66.44
CA GLU A 147 -36.37 35.30 66.52
C GLU A 147 -36.84 34.60 67.81
N LEU A 148 -36.21 33.48 68.17
CA LEU A 148 -36.48 32.76 69.42
C LEU A 148 -36.20 33.61 70.64
N ALA A 149 -35.04 34.28 70.70
CA ALA A 149 -34.66 35.16 71.80
C ALA A 149 -35.67 36.32 71.95
N THR A 150 -36.09 36.93 70.83
CA THR A 150 -37.13 37.98 70.81
C THR A 150 -38.44 37.46 71.41
N LYS A 151 -38.86 36.26 71.00
CA LYS A 151 -40.12 35.65 71.46
C LYS A 151 -40.08 35.24 72.94
N VAL A 152 -38.94 34.79 73.45
CA VAL A 152 -38.72 34.47 74.88
C VAL A 152 -38.72 35.75 75.71
N ILE A 153 -38.00 36.79 75.28
CA ILE A 153 -37.97 38.10 75.97
C ILE A 153 -39.39 38.69 76.03
N GLN A 154 -40.13 38.69 74.93
CA GLN A 154 -41.53 39.16 74.92
C GLN A 154 -42.44 38.42 75.91
N ARG A 155 -42.15 37.14 76.20
CA ARG A 155 -42.94 36.32 77.13
C ARG A 155 -42.56 36.54 78.60
N GLU A 156 -41.28 36.75 78.91
CA GLU A 156 -40.78 36.84 80.28
C GLU A 156 -40.69 38.27 80.83
N VAL A 157 -40.78 39.30 79.98
CA VAL A 157 -40.66 40.70 80.41
C VAL A 157 -41.89 41.14 81.22
N LYS A 158 -41.63 41.60 82.45
CA LYS A 158 -42.63 42.20 83.35
C LYS A 158 -42.53 43.73 83.35
N ALA A 159 -43.55 44.42 83.88
CA ALA A 159 -43.63 45.87 83.90
C ALA A 159 -42.46 46.56 84.63
N ASP A 160 -41.85 45.90 85.61
CA ASP A 160 -40.67 46.41 86.34
C ASP A 160 -39.38 46.32 85.52
N ASP A 161 -39.23 45.32 84.65
CA ASP A 161 -38.05 45.17 83.79
C ASP A 161 -37.99 46.30 82.75
N HIS A 162 -39.14 46.75 82.23
CA HIS A 162 -39.22 47.90 81.33
C HIS A 162 -38.64 49.18 81.96
N ARG A 163 -38.97 49.45 83.23
CA ARG A 163 -38.47 50.64 83.94
C ARG A 163 -36.96 50.56 84.16
N ARG A 164 -36.44 49.36 84.47
CA ARG A 164 -35.01 49.13 84.66
C ARG A 164 -34.22 49.29 83.36
N PHE A 165 -34.71 48.74 82.24
CA PHE A 165 -34.06 48.89 80.92
C PHE A 165 -34.06 50.33 80.41
N ILE A 166 -35.14 51.10 80.64
CA ILE A 166 -35.18 52.54 80.32
C ILE A 166 -34.14 53.31 81.14
N GLY A 167 -34.00 53.00 82.43
CA GLY A 167 -32.99 53.61 83.30
C GLY A 167 -31.55 53.29 82.85
N GLU A 168 -31.27 52.03 82.51
CA GLU A 168 -29.95 51.61 82.01
C GLU A 168 -29.62 52.22 80.63
N ALA A 169 -30.60 52.34 79.72
CA ALA A 169 -30.40 52.97 78.41
C ALA A 169 -30.10 54.48 78.52
N ILE A 170 -30.80 55.20 79.41
CA ILE A 170 -30.54 56.62 79.69
C ILE A 170 -29.13 56.78 80.29
N ALA A 171 -28.73 55.91 81.22
CA ALA A 171 -27.40 55.94 81.82
C ALA A 171 -26.29 55.62 80.79
N ALA A 172 -26.52 54.70 79.85
CA ALA A 172 -25.57 54.40 78.78
C ALA A 172 -25.39 55.57 77.80
N LEU A 173 -26.48 56.28 77.47
CA LEU A 173 -26.44 57.49 76.64
C LEU A 173 -25.71 58.65 77.34
N GLU A 174 -25.91 58.83 78.66
CA GLU A 174 -25.12 59.79 79.43
C GLU A 174 -23.63 59.45 79.47
N LYS A 175 -23.27 58.16 79.50
CA LYS A 175 -21.88 57.70 79.53
C LYS A 175 -21.18 57.89 78.18
N GLY A 176 -21.88 57.65 77.07
CA GLY A 176 -21.38 57.92 75.72
C GLY A 176 -21.23 59.42 75.41
N ASN A 177 -22.12 60.26 75.94
CA ASN A 177 -22.07 61.71 75.79
C ASN A 177 -21.02 62.42 76.68
N LYS A 178 -20.45 61.71 77.67
CA LYS A 178 -19.36 62.20 78.53
C LYS A 178 -17.95 61.77 78.09
N SER A 179 -17.84 60.98 77.00
CA SER A 179 -16.55 60.51 76.46
C SER A 179 -16.20 61.10 75.09
N ALA A 180 -16.95 62.12 74.64
CA ALA A 180 -16.58 63.04 73.56
C ALA A 180 -16.24 64.40 74.18
#